data_AF-A0A7V3WMS8-F1
#
_entry.id   AF-A0A7V3WMS8-F1
#
_cell.length_a   1.000
_cell.length_b   1.000
_cell.length_c   1.000
_cell.angle_alpha   90.00
_cell.angle_beta   90.00
_cell.angle_gamma   90.00
#
_symmetry.space_group_name_H-M   'P 1'
#
loop_
_entity.id
_entity.type
_entity.pdbx_description
1 polymer ?
#
loop_
_entity_poly.entity_id
_entity_poly.type
_entity_poly.pdbx_seq_one_letter_code
_entity_poly.pdbx_strand_id
1 'polypeptide(L)'
;MQQLLTQLTPAVRPESPDPVRVFPRIAPGRAVLHLINWQYDPSRDDVVPIHNLKLRLQLAALGVGKATEARLCSPGTAPVTLPIQEGQLTVPELGLWAIVELTQP
;
A
#
# COMPACT_ATOMS: atom_id res chain seq x y z
N MET A 1 -28.25 16.64 0.06
CA MET A 1 -27.77 15.40 -0.59
C MET A 1 -26.46 14.97 0.08
N GLN A 2 -26.54 14.43 1.30
CA GLN A 2 -25.36 14.10 2.13
C GLN A 2 -25.63 12.83 2.95
N GLN A 3 -25.94 11.71 2.32
CA GLN A 3 -26.06 10.43 3.03
C GLN A 3 -25.70 9.27 2.09
N LEU A 4 -24.40 8.92 2.01
CA LEU A 4 -23.95 7.57 1.61
C LEU A 4 -22.43 7.29 1.80
N LEU A 5 -21.71 7.98 2.69
CA LEU A 5 -20.26 7.74 2.88
C LEU A 5 -19.91 6.96 4.15
N THR A 6 -20.89 6.66 5.01
CA THR A 6 -20.65 6.26 6.39
C THR A 6 -20.19 4.79 6.55
N GLN A 7 -20.06 3.99 5.48
CA GLN A 7 -19.68 2.57 5.60
C GLN A 7 -18.77 2.04 4.49
N LEU A 8 -18.06 2.91 3.75
CA LEU A 8 -17.04 2.42 2.82
C LEU A 8 -15.76 2.12 3.60
N THR A 9 -15.60 0.87 4.03
CA THR A 9 -14.31 0.38 4.52
C THR A 9 -13.29 0.49 3.37
N PRO A 10 -12.21 1.27 3.53
CA PRO A 10 -11.21 1.39 2.48
C PRO A 10 -10.63 0.03 2.10
N ALA A 11 -10.43 -0.21 0.80
CA ALA A 11 -9.81 -1.44 0.32
C ALA A 11 -8.38 -1.64 0.86
N VAL A 12 -7.71 -0.52 1.20
CA VAL A 12 -6.41 -0.50 1.88
C VAL A 12 -6.39 0.63 2.91
N ARG A 13 -5.76 0.37 4.05
CA ARG A 13 -5.51 1.36 5.10
C ARG A 13 -4.06 1.27 5.57
N PRO A 14 -3.27 2.36 5.48
CA PRO A 14 -2.01 2.43 6.18
C PRO A 14 -2.24 2.52 7.70
N GLU A 15 -1.50 1.72 8.46
CA GLU A 15 -1.47 1.74 9.92
C GLU A 15 -0.23 2.54 10.38
N SER A 16 -0.17 3.83 10.03
CA SER A 16 0.90 4.74 10.43
C SER A 16 0.32 6.13 10.79
N PRO A 17 0.90 6.85 11.77
CA PRO A 17 0.61 8.27 11.97
C PRO A 17 1.19 9.16 10.87
N ASP A 18 2.12 8.66 10.07
CA ASP A 18 2.81 9.41 9.02
C ASP A 18 1.90 9.62 7.81
N PRO A 19 2.09 10.74 7.08
CA PRO A 19 1.24 11.07 5.94
C PRO A 19 1.58 10.19 4.73
N VAL A 20 0.92 9.02 4.65
CA VAL A 20 1.00 8.11 3.49
C VAL A 20 -0.32 8.14 2.72
N ARG A 21 -0.24 8.34 1.41
CA ARG A 21 -1.39 8.14 0.51
C ARG A 21 -1.28 6.81 -0.21
N VAL A 22 -2.40 6.11 -0.30
CA VAL A 22 -2.51 4.82 -1.00
C VAL A 22 -3.54 4.93 -2.11
N PHE A 23 -3.16 4.59 -3.33
CA PHE A 23 -4.05 4.60 -4.50
C PHE A 23 -4.13 3.20 -5.12
N PRO A 24 -5.21 2.45 -4.87
CA PRO A 24 -5.39 1.14 -5.47
C PRO A 24 -5.83 1.24 -6.94
N ARG A 25 -5.29 0.36 -7.77
CA ARG A 25 -5.73 0.04 -9.12
C ARG A 25 -6.12 -1.43 -9.15
N ILE A 26 -7.39 -1.72 -9.44
CA ILE A 26 -7.98 -3.05 -9.25
C ILE A 26 -8.41 -3.61 -10.61
N ALA A 27 -8.05 -4.86 -10.87
CA ALA A 27 -8.57 -5.66 -11.98
C ALA A 27 -8.83 -7.11 -11.49
N PRO A 28 -9.61 -7.92 -12.22
CA PRO A 28 -9.86 -9.30 -11.82
C PRO A 28 -8.55 -10.08 -11.62
N GLY A 29 -8.36 -10.67 -10.44
CA GLY A 29 -7.18 -11.47 -10.10
C GLY A 29 -5.89 -10.67 -9.84
N ARG A 30 -5.91 -9.34 -9.93
CA ARG A 30 -4.72 -8.50 -9.69
C ARG A 30 -5.04 -7.12 -9.13
N ALA A 31 -4.18 -6.61 -8.26
CA ALA A 31 -4.23 -5.23 -7.80
C ALA A 31 -2.83 -4.61 -7.76
N VAL A 32 -2.77 -3.30 -7.94
CA VAL A 32 -1.55 -2.51 -7.73
C VAL A 32 -1.88 -1.40 -6.77
N LEU A 33 -1.07 -1.26 -5.72
CA LEU A 33 -1.19 -0.17 -4.74
C LEU A 33 -0.04 0.80 -5.00
N HIS A 34 -0.34 2.03 -5.36
CA HIS A 34 0.65 3.10 -5.35
C HIS A 34 0.73 3.67 -3.93
N LEU A 35 1.92 3.65 -3.33
CA LEU A 35 2.21 4.22 -2.03
C LEU A 35 2.99 5.52 -2.23
N ILE A 36 2.47 6.63 -1.70
CA ILE A 36 3.15 7.93 -1.79
C ILE A 36 3.41 8.43 -0.37
N ASN A 37 4.68 8.65 -0.05
CA ASN A 37 5.11 9.27 1.19
C ASN A 37 5.04 10.80 1.05
N TRP A 38 4.25 11.45 1.90
CA TRP A 38 4.10 12.91 1.93
C TRP A 38 4.85 13.56 3.09
N GLN A 39 5.72 12.81 3.78
CA GLN A 39 6.53 13.31 4.89
C GLN A 39 7.74 14.09 4.38
N TYR A 40 7.45 15.19 3.68
CA TYR A 40 8.45 16.05 3.07
C TYR A 40 9.25 16.85 4.11
N ASP A 41 10.57 16.89 3.92
CA ASP A 41 11.51 17.69 4.68
C ASP A 41 12.10 18.78 3.76
N PRO A 42 11.72 20.06 3.93
CA PRO A 42 12.18 21.15 3.07
C PRO A 42 13.68 21.44 3.22
N SER A 43 14.32 21.02 4.32
CA SER A 43 15.76 21.24 4.52
C SER A 43 16.63 20.33 3.64
N ARG A 44 16.05 19.22 3.17
CA ARG A 44 16.70 18.20 2.34
C ARG A 44 16.21 18.17 0.90
N ASP A 45 15.13 18.88 0.60
CA ASP A 45 14.37 18.75 -0.67
C ASP A 45 14.02 17.28 -0.96
N ASP A 46 13.58 16.56 0.08
CA ASP A 46 13.35 15.13 0.05
C ASP A 46 12.31 14.72 1.10
N VAL A 47 11.85 13.46 1.07
CA VAL A 47 11.00 12.91 2.12
C VAL A 47 11.83 12.25 3.22
N VAL A 48 11.28 12.23 4.43
CA VAL A 48 11.77 11.35 5.51
C VAL A 48 11.27 9.93 5.21
N PRO A 49 12.16 8.93 5.04
CA PRO A 49 11.73 7.56 4.80
C PRO A 49 10.88 7.02 5.94
N ILE A 50 9.82 6.28 5.59
CA ILE A 50 8.96 5.61 6.56
C ILE A 50 9.38 4.14 6.62
N HIS A 51 9.75 3.67 7.81
CA HIS A 51 10.17 2.29 8.02
C HIS A 51 9.05 1.44 8.60
N ASN A 52 9.01 0.17 8.21
CA ASN A 52 8.04 -0.81 8.70
C ASN A 52 6.58 -0.35 8.55
N LEU A 53 6.24 0.29 7.42
CA LEU A 53 4.89 0.74 7.12
C LEU A 53 3.96 -0.47 7.00
N LYS A 54 3.06 -0.61 7.96
CA LYS A 54 2.02 -1.64 7.95
C LYS A 54 0.83 -1.19 7.11
N LEU A 55 0.36 -2.09 6.25
CA LEU A 55 -0.86 -1.90 5.46
C LEU A 55 -1.87 -2.98 5.83
N ARG A 56 -3.10 -2.56 6.16
CA ARG A 56 -4.27 -3.44 6.24
C ARG A 56 -4.95 -3.49 4.89
N LEU A 57 -5.21 -4.70 4.40
CA LEU A 57 -5.79 -5.00 3.10
C LEU A 57 -7.16 -5.66 3.26
N GLN A 58 -8.14 -5.19 2.50
CA GLN A 58 -9.39 -5.90 2.24
C GLN A 58 -9.22 -6.67 0.93
N LEU A 59 -8.60 -7.86 0.98
CA LEU A 59 -8.20 -8.64 -0.20
C LEU A 59 -9.35 -8.92 -1.17
N ALA A 60 -10.56 -9.17 -0.65
CA ALA A 60 -11.76 -9.36 -1.46
C ALA A 60 -12.15 -8.08 -2.22
N ALA A 61 -12.10 -6.91 -1.57
CA ALA A 61 -12.37 -5.62 -2.20
C ALA A 61 -11.30 -5.24 -3.24
N LEU A 62 -10.08 -5.77 -3.09
CA LEU A 62 -8.99 -5.63 -4.06
C LEU A 62 -9.06 -6.66 -5.21
N GLY A 63 -10.08 -7.52 -5.26
CA GLY A 63 -10.18 -8.55 -6.30
C GLY A 63 -9.11 -9.65 -6.22
N VAL A 64 -8.40 -9.76 -5.09
CA VAL A 64 -7.28 -10.68 -4.85
C VAL A 64 -7.47 -11.50 -3.58
N GLY A 65 -8.69 -11.99 -3.33
CA GLY A 65 -9.09 -12.64 -2.07
C GLY A 65 -8.27 -13.86 -1.61
N LYS A 66 -7.40 -14.42 -2.46
CA LYS A 66 -6.53 -15.58 -2.14
C LYS A 66 -5.03 -15.23 -2.15
N ALA A 67 -4.66 -13.96 -2.32
CA ALA A 67 -3.26 -13.56 -2.34
C ALA A 67 -2.60 -13.78 -0.97
N THR A 68 -1.48 -14.50 -0.97
CA THR A 68 -0.64 -14.78 0.21
C THR A 68 0.68 -14.02 0.17
N GLU A 69 1.01 -13.42 -0.97
CA GLU A 69 2.21 -12.63 -1.18
C GLU A 69 1.90 -11.42 -2.06
N ALA A 70 2.79 -10.43 -1.95
CA ALA A 70 2.81 -9.25 -2.80
C ALA A 70 4.24 -8.99 -3.24
N ARG A 71 4.41 -8.17 -4.26
CA ARG A 71 5.72 -7.73 -4.73
C ARG A 71 5.85 -6.23 -4.56
N LEU A 72 6.82 -5.80 -3.76
CA LEU A 72 7.20 -4.41 -3.59
C LEU A 72 8.20 -4.04 -4.67
N CYS A 73 7.91 -3.01 -5.45
CA CYS A 73 8.85 -2.41 -6.39
C CYS A 73 9.05 -0.94 -6.01
N SER A 74 10.30 -0.57 -5.75
CA SER A 74 10.70 0.82 -5.50
C SER A 74 11.72 1.25 -6.55
N PRO A 75 11.79 2.55 -6.90
CA PRO A 75 12.79 3.04 -7.83
C PRO A 75 14.21 2.72 -7.36
N GLY A 76 15.05 2.23 -8.28
CA GLY A 76 16.47 1.97 -8.00
C GLY A 76 16.76 0.71 -7.17
N THR A 77 15.74 -0.05 -6.77
CA THR A 77 15.91 -1.31 -6.03
C THR A 77 15.33 -2.51 -6.78
N ALA A 78 15.89 -3.69 -6.52
CA ALA A 78 15.31 -4.93 -7.00
C ALA A 78 13.96 -5.18 -6.29
N PRO A 79 12.94 -5.69 -7.00
CA PRO A 79 11.67 -6.01 -6.37
C PRO A 79 11.79 -7.06 -5.26
N VAL A 80 11.00 -6.89 -4.20
CA VAL A 80 11.03 -7.73 -3.00
C VAL A 80 9.67 -8.39 -2.80
N THR A 81 9.65 -9.71 -2.57
CA THR A 81 8.43 -10.42 -2.19
C THR A 81 8.11 -10.17 -0.72
N LEU A 82 6.88 -9.75 -0.44
CA LEU A 82 6.36 -9.48 0.89
C LEU A 82 5.26 -10.49 1.22
N PRO A 83 5.30 -11.16 2.38
CA PRO A 83 4.22 -12.02 2.80
C PRO A 83 2.97 -11.20 3.16
N ILE A 84 1.80 -11.74 2.85
CA ILE A 84 0.51 -11.25 3.33
C ILE A 84 0.03 -12.22 4.40
N GLN A 85 -0.16 -11.69 5.62
CA GLN A 85 -0.62 -12.47 6.77
C GLN A 85 -1.89 -11.83 7.33
N GLU A 86 -3.00 -12.56 7.34
CA GLU A 86 -4.28 -12.07 7.91
C GLU A 86 -4.72 -10.71 7.33
N GLY A 87 -4.53 -10.54 6.01
CA GLY A 87 -4.84 -9.28 5.33
C GLY A 87 -3.93 -8.13 5.72
N GLN A 88 -2.72 -8.39 6.23
CA GLN A 88 -1.70 -7.40 6.53
C GLN A 88 -0.45 -7.65 5.71
N LEU A 89 0.23 -6.57 5.32
CA LEU A 89 1.61 -6.62 4.82
C LEU A 89 2.44 -5.52 5.47
N THR A 90 3.76 -5.72 5.53
CA THR A 90 4.69 -4.70 6.02
C THR A 90 5.63 -4.30 4.90
N VAL A 91 5.64 -3.01 4.56
CA VAL A 91 6.62 -2.41 3.66
C VAL A 91 7.84 -2.02 4.51
N PRO A 92 9.02 -2.62 4.28
CA PRO A 92 10.19 -2.40 5.14
C PRO A 92 10.66 -0.95 5.13
N GLU A 93 10.62 -0.31 3.96
CA GLU A 93 10.96 1.10 3.78
C GLU A 93 10.13 1.70 2.63
N LEU A 94 9.62 2.91 2.86
CA LEU A 94 8.97 3.73 1.86
C LEU A 94 9.67 5.10 1.80
N GLY A 95 10.47 5.28 0.73
CA GLY A 95 10.92 6.61 0.28
C GLY A 95 9.77 7.39 -0.37
N LEU A 96 10.03 8.20 -1.40
CA LEU A 96 8.98 9.03 -2.03
C LEU A 96 7.80 8.21 -2.57
N TRP A 97 8.10 7.11 -3.27
CA TRP A 97 7.09 6.31 -3.96
C TRP A 97 7.52 4.84 -4.09
N ALA A 98 6.54 3.95 -3.95
CA ALA A 98 6.68 2.54 -4.29
C ALA A 98 5.35 1.99 -4.82
N ILE A 99 5.42 0.83 -5.47
CA ILE A 99 4.23 0.03 -5.82
C ILE A 99 4.25 -1.31 -5.09
N VAL A 100 3.07 -1.75 -4.68
CA VAL A 100 2.83 -3.11 -4.19
C VAL A 100 1.92 -3.81 -5.18
N GLU A 101 2.44 -4.82 -5.88
CA GLU A 101 1.69 -5.66 -6.79
C GLU A 101 1.11 -6.85 -6.02
N LEU A 102 -0.18 -7.12 -6.21
CA LEU A 102 -0.87 -8.27 -5.66
C LEU A 102 -1.44 -9.08 -6.82
N THR A 103 -1.22 -10.39 -6.80
CA THR A 103 -1.78 -11.33 -7.77
C THR A 103 -2.47 -12.46 -7.02
N GLN A 104 -3.58 -12.93 -7.56
CA GLN A 104 -4.07 -14.24 -7.18
C GLN A 104 -3.14 -15.32 -7.76
N PRO A 105 -2.90 -16.40 -7.00
CA PRO A 105 -2.26 -17.60 -7.54
C PRO A 105 -3.16 -18.30 -8.57
#